data_AF-A0A1Y2I9B9-F1
#
_entry.id   AF-A0A1Y2I9B9-F1
#
_cell.length_a   1.000
_cell.length_b   1.000
_cell.length_c   1.000
_cell.angle_alpha   90.00
_cell.angle_beta   90.00
_cell.angle_gamma   90.00
#
_symmetry.space_group_name_H-M   'P 1'
#
loop_
_entity.id
_entity.type
_entity.pdbx_description
1 polymer ?
#
loop_
_entity_poly.entity_id
_entity_poly.type
_entity_poly.pdbx_seq_one_letter_code
_entity_poly.pdbx_strand_id
1 'polypeptide(L)'
;MDQLSPTTRFRTGYLITNAACRRYHERGMKKSFKGIQPDPQFSLHRRPNESEEQWQRRYDSIRHSYECEMSGIYSGLFLYVHNKASPEIRTQLVIPHLMHRVERCPSHGVCMRKVCFVPTGRGSPNEPESDLDRDRLQLFIQGYNTLIRDPERRASAGLTEADFTFVRLPESEIFRPTFWNNKVREMRTADRAAWDLYGLSRPEFAYMYLRR
;
A
#
# COMPACT_ATOMS: atom_id res chain seq x y z
N MET A 1 0.26 15.06 -24.32
CA MET A 1 -0.81 14.48 -23.49
C MET A 1 -1.43 13.39 -24.31
N ASP A 2 -1.11 12.13 -24.00
CA ASP A 2 -1.68 11.00 -24.74
C ASP A 2 -3.16 10.88 -24.39
N GLN A 3 -4.03 10.94 -25.40
CA GLN A 3 -5.47 10.76 -25.21
C GLN A 3 -5.73 9.30 -24.81
N LEU A 4 -6.20 9.10 -23.58
CA LEU A 4 -6.57 7.78 -23.09
C LEU A 4 -7.80 7.27 -23.84
N SER A 5 -7.74 6.02 -24.31
CA SER A 5 -8.85 5.35 -25.01
C SER A 5 -10.15 5.44 -24.19
N PRO A 6 -11.34 5.58 -24.83
CA PRO A 6 -12.65 5.54 -24.17
C PRO A 6 -12.93 4.27 -23.35
N THR A 7 -12.13 3.22 -23.57
CA THR A 7 -12.22 1.94 -22.87
C THR A 7 -11.24 1.80 -21.70
N THR A 8 -10.40 2.80 -21.45
CA THR A 8 -9.42 2.79 -20.36
C THR A 8 -10.16 2.70 -19.03
N ARG A 9 -9.93 1.61 -18.28
CA ARG A 9 -10.49 1.42 -16.94
C ARG A 9 -9.52 1.94 -15.89
N PHE A 10 -10.06 2.46 -14.80
CA PHE A 10 -9.28 2.97 -13.68
C PHE A 10 -9.66 2.24 -12.41
N ARG A 11 -8.69 2.13 -11.51
CA ARG A 11 -8.91 1.77 -10.11
C ARG A 11 -8.78 3.00 -9.24
N THR A 12 -9.69 3.08 -8.29
CA THR A 12 -9.75 4.13 -7.28
C THR A 12 -9.42 3.53 -5.93
N GLY A 13 -8.78 4.34 -5.09
CA GLY A 13 -8.44 3.97 -3.73
C GLY A 13 -7.36 4.88 -3.16
N TYR A 14 -6.76 4.42 -2.07
CA TYR A 14 -5.83 5.22 -1.29
C TYR A 14 -4.45 4.59 -1.22
N LEU A 15 -3.43 5.39 -1.50
CA LEU A 15 -2.04 5.02 -1.23
C LEU A 15 -1.71 5.35 0.22
N ILE A 16 -1.19 4.37 0.94
CA ILE A 16 -0.67 4.57 2.30
C ILE A 16 0.78 5.07 2.19
N THR A 17 1.11 6.16 2.89
CA THR A 17 2.49 6.64 2.90
C THR A 17 3.42 5.69 3.66
N ASN A 18 4.66 5.55 3.20
CA ASN A 18 5.68 4.75 3.90
C ASN A 18 5.96 5.27 5.32
N ALA A 19 5.90 6.59 5.50
CA ALA A 19 6.06 7.21 6.81
C ALA A 19 4.96 6.77 7.80
N ALA A 20 3.70 6.72 7.35
CA ALA A 20 2.59 6.23 8.16
C ALA A 20 2.74 4.76 8.51
N CYS A 21 3.06 3.91 7.52
CA CYS A 21 3.31 2.49 7.76
C CYS A 21 4.46 2.27 8.76
N ARG A 22 5.55 3.02 8.64
CA ARG A 22 6.68 2.99 9.57
C ARG A 22 6.25 3.41 10.98
N ARG A 23 5.55 4.54 11.11
CA ARG A 23 5.05 5.06 12.39
C ARG A 23 4.13 4.06 13.08
N TYR A 24 3.20 3.48 12.32
CA TYR A 24 2.29 2.45 12.81
C TYR A 24 3.05 1.19 13.26
N HIS A 25 4.05 0.75 12.49
CA HIS A 25 4.90 -0.37 12.87
C HIS A 25 5.69 -0.08 14.15
N GLU A 26 6.52 0.97 14.18
CA GLU A 26 7.46 1.22 15.27
C GLU A 26 6.77 1.62 16.57
N ARG A 27 5.75 2.47 16.46
CA ARG A 27 5.09 3.06 17.63
C ARG A 27 3.76 2.39 17.93
N GLY A 28 3.03 1.92 16.91
CA GLY A 28 1.67 1.40 17.05
C GLY A 28 1.59 -0.10 17.35
N MET A 29 2.45 -0.91 16.75
CA MET A 29 2.49 -2.36 16.94
C MET A 29 3.89 -2.76 17.45
N LYS A 30 4.10 -2.85 18.78
CA LYS A 30 5.37 -3.24 19.47
C LYS A 30 5.82 -4.65 19.03
N LYS A 31 6.18 -4.81 17.77
CA LYS A 31 6.45 -6.07 17.13
C LYS A 31 7.67 -5.88 16.25
N SER A 32 8.70 -6.67 16.53
CA SER A 32 9.86 -6.75 15.64
C SER A 32 9.45 -7.57 14.42
N PHE A 33 9.19 -6.92 13.29
CA PHE A 33 9.31 -7.59 12.00
C PHE A 33 10.81 -7.67 11.66
N LYS A 34 11.38 -8.87 11.78
CA LYS A 34 12.73 -9.14 11.27
C LYS A 34 12.73 -8.84 9.77
N GLY A 35 13.63 -7.96 9.33
CA GLY A 35 13.78 -7.59 7.91
C GLY A 35 13.42 -6.16 7.56
N ILE A 36 12.85 -5.36 8.47
CA ILE A 36 12.72 -3.91 8.25
C ILE A 36 14.11 -3.29 8.45
N GLN A 37 14.75 -2.94 7.34
CA GLN A 37 16.05 -2.26 7.39
C GLN A 37 15.88 -0.81 7.87
N PRO A 38 16.88 -0.23 8.54
CA PRO A 38 16.89 1.20 8.84
C PRO A 38 16.87 2.02 7.55
N ASP A 39 16.38 3.25 7.65
CA ASP A 39 16.32 4.18 6.52
C ASP A 39 17.73 4.39 5.91
N PRO A 40 17.88 4.33 4.58
CA PRO A 40 19.18 4.50 3.92
C PRO A 40 19.90 5.80 4.27
N GLN A 41 19.16 6.85 4.65
CA GLN A 41 19.75 8.11 5.12
C GLN A 41 20.66 7.95 6.33
N PHE A 42 20.44 6.93 7.16
CA PHE A 42 21.26 6.68 8.33
C PHE A 42 22.55 5.91 8.02
N SER A 43 22.71 5.42 6.78
CA SER A 43 23.81 4.52 6.41
C SER A 43 24.63 5.01 5.21
N LEU A 44 24.21 6.09 4.53
CA LEU A 44 24.82 6.50 3.27
C LEU A 44 25.78 7.69 3.41
N HIS A 45 27.06 7.38 3.65
CA HIS A 45 28.11 8.40 3.61
C HIS A 45 28.45 8.81 2.17
N ARG A 46 28.80 10.10 1.99
CA ARG A 46 29.34 10.64 0.75
C ARG A 46 30.75 10.11 0.52
N ARG A 47 31.03 9.61 -0.69
CA ARG A 47 32.36 9.04 -1.01
C ARG A 47 33.37 10.18 -1.24
N PRO A 48 34.66 9.98 -0.92
CA PRO A 48 35.70 10.93 -1.31
C PRO A 48 35.67 11.10 -2.84
N ASN A 49 35.62 12.34 -3.31
CA ASN A 49 35.54 12.74 -4.73
C ASN A 49 34.18 12.56 -5.43
N GLU A 50 33.13 12.19 -4.71
CA GLU A 50 31.77 12.19 -5.27
C GLU A 50 31.24 13.62 -5.28
N SER A 51 30.75 14.10 -6.43
CA SER A 51 30.07 15.40 -6.50
C SER A 51 28.73 15.35 -5.73
N GLU A 52 28.20 16.51 -5.36
CA GLU A 52 26.90 16.57 -4.67
C GLU A 52 25.77 15.95 -5.51
N GLU A 53 25.75 16.22 -6.80
CA GLU A 53 24.77 15.65 -7.73
C GLU A 53 24.90 14.12 -7.88
N GLN A 54 26.12 13.60 -7.85
CA GLN A 54 26.37 12.15 -7.93
C GLN A 54 25.91 11.46 -6.64
N TRP A 55 26.22 12.07 -5.49
CA TRP A 55 25.79 11.58 -4.19
C TRP A 55 24.26 11.60 -4.08
N GLN A 56 23.62 12.71 -4.47
CA GLN A 56 22.17 12.85 -4.44
C GLN A 56 21.48 11.82 -5.34
N ARG A 57 21.99 11.60 -6.57
CA ARG A 57 21.46 10.56 -7.47
C ARG A 57 21.57 9.16 -6.86
N ARG A 58 22.72 8.82 -6.25
CA ARG A 58 22.92 7.54 -5.57
C ARG A 58 22.00 7.39 -4.36
N TYR A 59 21.87 8.44 -3.55
CA TYR A 59 20.96 8.49 -2.41
C TYR A 59 19.51 8.25 -2.84
N ASP A 60 19.03 8.98 -3.84
CA ASP A 60 17.67 8.83 -4.37
C ASP A 60 17.42 7.43 -4.94
N SER A 61 18.43 6.81 -5.58
CA SER A 61 18.34 5.43 -6.08
C SER A 61 18.17 4.41 -4.95
N ILE A 62 18.98 4.52 -3.91
CA ILE A 62 18.94 3.59 -2.77
C ILE A 62 17.66 3.81 -1.96
N ARG A 63 17.31 5.07 -1.67
CA ARG A 63 16.06 5.44 -1.01
C ARG A 63 14.86 4.89 -1.77
N HIS A 64 14.85 5.01 -3.10
CA HIS A 64 13.81 4.45 -3.94
C HIS A 64 13.72 2.92 -3.84
N SER A 65 14.84 2.20 -3.95
CA SER A 65 14.86 0.74 -3.81
C SER A 65 14.32 0.30 -2.44
N TYR A 66 14.77 0.98 -1.38
CA TYR A 66 14.32 0.75 -0.02
C TYR A 66 12.81 0.99 0.14
N GLU A 67 12.30 2.13 -0.34
CA GLU A 67 10.87 2.47 -0.29
C GLU A 67 10.00 1.41 -1.00
N CYS A 68 10.49 0.83 -2.10
CA CYS A 68 9.83 -0.26 -2.82
C CYS A 68 9.80 -1.57 -2.03
N GLU A 69 10.88 -1.93 -1.34
CA GLU A 69 10.94 -3.13 -0.50
C GLU A 69 10.02 -3.01 0.72
N MET A 70 10.00 -1.83 1.34
CA MET A 70 9.23 -1.55 2.55
C MET A 70 7.73 -1.74 2.36
N SER A 71 7.15 -1.29 1.24
CA SER A 71 5.73 -1.52 0.92
C SER A 71 5.34 -3.00 0.99
N GLY A 72 6.23 -3.90 0.54
CA GLY A 72 5.98 -5.34 0.62
C GLY A 72 5.94 -5.85 2.06
N ILE A 73 6.87 -5.37 2.89
CA ILE A 73 6.93 -5.72 4.31
C ILE A 73 5.70 -5.18 5.05
N TYR A 74 5.27 -3.96 4.76
CA TYR A 74 4.10 -3.34 5.39
C TYR A 74 2.80 -4.08 5.03
N SER A 75 2.60 -4.44 3.76
CA SER A 75 1.45 -5.30 3.39
C SER A 75 1.47 -6.63 4.17
N GLY A 76 2.65 -7.24 4.36
CA GLY A 76 2.83 -8.42 5.21
C GLY A 76 2.50 -8.18 6.68
N LEU A 77 2.87 -7.02 7.24
CA LEU A 77 2.51 -6.60 8.60
C LEU A 77 0.98 -6.49 8.74
N PHE A 78 0.29 -5.82 7.83
CA PHE A 78 -1.16 -5.67 7.87
C PHE A 78 -1.88 -7.02 7.81
N LEU A 79 -1.44 -7.93 6.91
CA LEU A 79 -1.93 -9.31 6.86
C LEU A 79 -1.70 -10.07 8.16
N TYR A 80 -0.51 -9.95 8.75
CA TYR A 80 -0.21 -10.58 10.02
C TYR A 80 -1.14 -10.08 11.13
N VAL A 81 -1.32 -8.76 11.19
CA VAL A 81 -2.17 -8.10 12.18
C VAL A 81 -3.61 -8.57 12.05
N HIS A 82 -4.16 -8.57 10.83
CA HIS A 82 -5.47 -9.11 10.52
C HIS A 82 -5.63 -10.55 11.07
N ASN A 83 -4.66 -11.43 10.80
CA ASN A 83 -4.70 -12.82 11.22
C ASN A 83 -4.58 -13.03 12.74
N LYS A 84 -4.11 -12.03 13.48
CA LYS A 84 -4.00 -12.07 14.95
C LYS A 84 -5.13 -11.31 15.66
N ALA A 85 -5.90 -10.50 14.93
CA ALA A 85 -7.07 -9.84 15.49
C ALA A 85 -8.13 -10.88 15.90
N SER A 86 -8.95 -10.52 16.89
CA SER A 86 -10.12 -11.33 17.28
C SER A 86 -11.11 -11.41 16.12
N PRO A 87 -11.98 -12.44 16.07
CA PRO A 87 -12.96 -12.57 15.00
C PRO A 87 -13.82 -11.31 14.78
N GLU A 88 -14.19 -10.63 15.86
CA GLU A 88 -15.05 -9.44 15.85
C GLU A 88 -14.35 -8.22 15.21
N ILE A 89 -13.04 -8.08 15.43
CA ILE A 89 -12.25 -6.99 14.84
C ILE A 89 -11.84 -7.36 13.41
N ARG A 90 -11.56 -8.65 13.17
CA ARG A 90 -11.06 -9.13 11.87
C ARG A 90 -12.01 -8.82 10.72
N THR A 91 -13.32 -8.87 10.93
CA THR A 91 -14.32 -8.53 9.90
C THR A 91 -14.27 -7.08 9.43
N GLN A 92 -13.63 -6.20 10.20
CA GLN A 92 -13.48 -4.78 9.91
C GLN A 92 -12.09 -4.44 9.33
N LEU A 93 -11.16 -5.41 9.31
CA LEU A 93 -9.79 -5.20 8.85
C LEU A 93 -9.66 -5.60 7.38
N VAL A 94 -9.39 -4.63 6.51
CA VAL A 94 -9.03 -4.89 5.11
C VAL A 94 -7.51 -4.96 4.96
N ILE A 95 -7.02 -5.93 4.22
CA ILE A 95 -5.60 -6.02 3.88
C ILE A 95 -5.33 -5.15 2.64
N PRO A 96 -4.43 -4.16 2.73
CA PRO A 96 -4.07 -3.35 1.58
C PRO A 96 -3.32 -4.18 0.53
N HIS A 97 -3.59 -3.87 -0.73
CA HIS A 97 -2.99 -4.49 -1.90
C HIS A 97 -1.57 -4.01 -2.06
N LEU A 98 -0.67 -4.91 -2.47
CA LEU A 98 0.65 -4.55 -2.96
C LEU A 98 0.58 -4.42 -4.48
N MET A 99 0.70 -3.20 -5.00
CA MET A 99 0.66 -2.91 -6.43
C MET A 99 2.01 -2.39 -6.92
N HIS A 100 2.38 -2.67 -8.17
CA HIS A 100 3.46 -1.93 -8.82
C HIS A 100 2.85 -0.81 -9.65
N ARG A 101 3.30 0.42 -9.42
CA ARG A 101 2.93 1.63 -10.14
C ARG A 101 4.12 2.14 -10.92
N VAL A 102 3.89 2.56 -12.16
CA VAL A 102 4.92 3.24 -12.95
C VAL A 102 4.96 4.71 -12.52
N GLU A 103 6.12 5.19 -12.09
CA GLU A 103 6.32 6.58 -11.69
C GLU A 103 7.56 7.18 -12.37
N ARG A 104 7.54 8.49 -12.63
CA ARG A 104 8.74 9.19 -13.09
C ARG A 104 9.68 9.43 -11.90
N CYS A 105 10.88 8.87 -11.99
CA CYS A 105 11.96 9.15 -11.08
C CYS A 105 12.85 10.24 -11.68
N PRO A 106 13.02 11.40 -11.00
CA PRO A 106 13.87 12.48 -11.50
C PRO A 106 15.30 12.04 -11.84
N SER A 107 15.82 11.03 -11.13
CA SER A 107 17.17 10.50 -11.29
C SER A 107 17.30 9.37 -12.33
N HIS A 108 16.22 8.66 -12.68
CA HIS A 108 16.28 7.46 -13.53
C HIS A 108 15.30 7.49 -14.72
N GLY A 109 14.51 8.55 -14.88
CA GLY A 109 13.45 8.62 -15.88
C GLY A 109 12.17 7.93 -15.40
N VAL A 110 11.91 6.70 -15.85
CA VAL A 110 10.70 5.94 -15.48
C VAL A 110 11.09 4.76 -14.59
N CYS A 111 10.40 4.59 -13.46
CA CYS A 111 10.65 3.54 -12.48
C CYS A 111 9.35 2.82 -12.10
N MET A 112 9.46 1.58 -11.61
CA MET A 112 8.33 0.86 -11.02
C MET A 112 8.42 0.92 -9.50
N ARG A 113 7.40 1.46 -8.84
CA ARG A 113 7.27 1.51 -7.39
C ARG A 113 6.27 0.50 -6.87
N LYS A 114 6.64 -0.23 -5.83
CA LYS A 114 5.68 -0.99 -5.03
C LYS A 114 5.00 -0.07 -4.03
N VAL A 115 3.67 -0.13 -3.95
CA VAL A 115 2.87 0.69 -3.05
C VAL A 115 1.82 -0.14 -2.31
N CYS A 116 1.49 0.27 -1.08
CA CYS A 116 0.35 -0.24 -0.33
C CYS A 116 -0.91 0.54 -0.72
N PHE A 117 -1.91 -0.16 -1.23
CA PHE A 117 -3.12 0.43 -1.79
C PHE A 117 -4.38 -0.13 -1.14
N VAL A 118 -5.22 0.73 -0.59
CA VAL A 118 -6.55 0.38 -0.09
C VAL A 118 -7.55 0.61 -1.23
N PRO A 119 -8.09 -0.43 -1.86
CA PRO A 119 -9.00 -0.25 -2.98
C PRO A 119 -10.34 0.30 -2.51
N THR A 120 -10.92 1.15 -3.33
CA THR A 120 -12.30 1.59 -3.17
C THR A 120 -13.14 1.39 -4.41
N GLY A 121 -12.59 0.86 -5.49
CA GLY A 121 -13.37 0.24 -6.57
C GLY A 121 -12.85 0.55 -7.97
N ARG A 122 -13.79 0.76 -8.88
CA ARG A 122 -13.56 1.23 -10.25
C ARG A 122 -14.12 2.64 -10.39
N GLY A 123 -13.40 3.47 -11.14
CA GLY A 123 -13.85 4.81 -11.47
C GLY A 123 -13.55 5.19 -12.91
N SER A 124 -14.06 6.36 -13.29
CA SER A 124 -13.74 7.04 -14.55
C SER A 124 -12.51 7.95 -14.39
N PRO A 125 -11.81 8.31 -15.49
CA PRO A 125 -10.59 9.12 -15.42
C PRO A 125 -10.72 10.41 -14.59
N ASN A 126 -11.90 11.02 -14.62
CA ASN A 126 -12.17 12.34 -14.02
C ASN A 126 -13.11 12.28 -12.80
N GLU A 127 -13.38 11.09 -12.26
CA GLU A 127 -14.38 10.93 -11.20
C GLU A 127 -13.82 11.34 -9.82
N PRO A 128 -14.40 12.33 -9.13
CA PRO A 128 -13.91 12.76 -7.82
C PRO A 128 -13.99 11.63 -6.78
N GLU A 129 -13.26 11.79 -5.67
CA GLU A 129 -13.42 10.91 -4.52
C GLU A 129 -14.84 11.05 -3.94
N SER A 130 -15.55 9.93 -3.81
CA SER A 130 -16.93 9.88 -3.33
C SER A 130 -17.02 9.75 -1.81
N ASP A 131 -18.21 10.00 -1.23
CA ASP A 131 -18.46 9.74 0.19
C ASP A 131 -18.25 8.26 0.54
N LEU A 132 -18.59 7.35 -0.37
CA LEU A 132 -18.35 5.92 -0.19
C LEU A 132 -16.84 5.61 -0.07
N ASP A 133 -15.99 6.31 -0.82
CA ASP A 133 -14.54 6.16 -0.73
C ASP A 133 -14.04 6.63 0.64
N ARG A 134 -14.56 7.77 1.13
CA ARG A 134 -14.24 8.30 2.47
C ARG A 134 -14.66 7.34 3.57
N ASP A 135 -15.88 6.82 3.51
CA ASP A 135 -16.40 5.87 4.50
C ASP A 135 -15.55 4.61 4.58
N ARG A 136 -15.10 4.09 3.43
CA ARG A 136 -14.20 2.93 3.36
C ARG A 136 -12.84 3.23 3.98
N LEU A 137 -12.28 4.41 3.73
CA LEU A 137 -11.04 4.84 4.37
C LEU A 137 -11.21 4.95 5.89
N GLN A 138 -12.31 5.54 6.36
CA GLN A 138 -12.60 5.65 7.79
C GLN A 138 -12.68 4.27 8.46
N LEU A 139 -13.40 3.33 7.85
CA LEU A 139 -13.50 1.96 8.37
C LEU A 139 -12.12 1.29 8.44
N PHE A 140 -11.28 1.48 7.43
CA PHE A 140 -9.90 0.99 7.44
C PHE A 140 -9.11 1.58 8.62
N ILE A 141 -9.12 2.91 8.77
CA ILE A 141 -8.41 3.63 9.83
C ILE A 141 -8.89 3.18 11.22
N GLN A 142 -10.20 3.16 11.43
CA GLN A 142 -10.82 2.74 12.68
C GLN A 142 -10.45 1.30 13.02
N GLY A 143 -10.59 0.39 12.06
CA GLY A 143 -10.25 -1.03 12.23
C GLY A 143 -8.84 -1.22 12.75
N TYR A 144 -7.82 -0.62 12.11
CA TYR A 144 -6.43 -0.76 12.55
C TYR A 144 -6.15 -0.03 13.86
N ASN A 145 -6.69 1.18 14.06
CA ASN A 145 -6.43 1.95 15.27
C ASN A 145 -7.05 1.32 16.53
N THR A 146 -8.13 0.55 16.42
CA THR A 146 -8.73 -0.17 17.57
C THR A 146 -7.78 -1.19 18.19
N LEU A 147 -6.81 -1.69 17.42
CA LEU A 147 -5.81 -2.64 17.90
C LEU A 147 -4.76 -2.01 18.82
N ILE A 148 -4.59 -0.68 18.76
CA ILE A 148 -3.71 0.06 19.67
C ILE A 148 -4.54 0.44 20.90
N ARG A 149 -4.53 -0.41 21.93
CA ARG A 149 -5.38 -0.24 23.13
C ARG A 149 -5.07 1.02 23.95
N ASP A 150 -3.79 1.37 24.03
CA ASP A 150 -3.30 2.53 24.77
C ASP A 150 -3.66 3.84 24.02
N PRO A 151 -4.42 4.78 24.63
CA PRO A 151 -4.87 6.00 23.96
C PRO A 151 -3.74 6.95 23.55
N GLU A 152 -2.73 7.16 24.40
CA GLU A 152 -1.60 8.07 24.11
C GLU A 152 -0.75 7.52 22.96
N ARG A 153 -0.55 6.19 22.99
CA ARG A 153 0.12 5.48 21.92
C ARG A 153 -0.68 5.51 20.62
N ARG A 154 -2.00 5.39 20.69
CA ARG A 154 -2.87 5.51 19.51
C ARG A 154 -2.83 6.92 18.93
N ALA A 155 -2.82 7.95 19.77
CA ALA A 155 -2.70 9.34 19.32
C ALA A 155 -1.38 9.60 18.57
N SER A 156 -0.28 9.01 19.03
CA SER A 156 1.05 9.22 18.44
C SER A 156 1.39 8.28 17.26
N ALA A 157 0.74 7.12 17.17
CA ALA A 157 1.07 6.08 16.19
C ALA A 157 -0.05 5.72 15.22
N GLY A 158 -1.28 6.12 15.53
CA GLY A 158 -2.46 5.80 14.76
C GLY A 158 -2.37 6.32 13.33
N LEU A 159 -3.14 5.66 12.47
CA LEU A 159 -3.40 6.10 11.11
C LEU A 159 -4.44 7.22 11.15
N THR A 160 -4.31 8.17 10.24
CA THR A 160 -5.17 9.34 10.04
C THR A 160 -5.40 9.54 8.55
N GLU A 161 -6.43 10.29 8.14
CA GLU A 161 -6.68 10.55 6.72
C GLU A 161 -5.48 11.16 5.99
N ALA A 162 -4.72 12.02 6.67
CA ALA A 162 -3.53 12.67 6.12
C ALA A 162 -2.39 11.69 5.76
N ASP A 163 -2.45 10.45 6.26
CA ASP A 163 -1.51 9.40 5.92
C ASP A 163 -1.78 8.75 4.56
N PHE A 164 -2.87 9.15 3.91
CA PHE A 164 -3.37 8.56 2.69
C PHE A 164 -3.47 9.61 1.58
N THR A 165 -3.28 9.17 0.35
CA THR A 165 -3.52 9.99 -0.84
C THR A 165 -4.49 9.24 -1.73
N PHE A 166 -5.63 9.86 -2.03
CA PHE A 166 -6.55 9.32 -3.01
C PHE A 166 -5.90 9.32 -4.39
N VAL A 167 -5.97 8.17 -5.07
CA VAL A 167 -5.40 8.01 -6.40
C VAL A 167 -6.38 7.36 -7.35
N ARG A 168 -6.20 7.70 -8.63
CA ARG A 168 -6.85 7.07 -9.78
C ARG A 168 -5.74 6.51 -10.64
N LEU A 169 -5.66 5.20 -10.71
CA LEU A 169 -4.62 4.53 -11.45
C LEU A 169 -5.25 3.86 -12.67
N PRO A 170 -4.78 4.17 -13.90
CA PRO A 170 -5.12 3.38 -15.07
C PRO A 170 -4.83 1.90 -14.77
N GLU A 171 -5.71 0.99 -15.17
CA GLU A 171 -5.46 -0.45 -14.95
C GLU A 171 -4.18 -0.93 -15.63
N SER A 172 -3.72 -0.25 -16.69
CA SER A 172 -2.43 -0.50 -17.34
C SER A 172 -1.21 -0.18 -16.46
N GLU A 173 -1.38 0.71 -15.47
CA GLU A 173 -0.33 1.07 -14.51
C GLU A 173 -0.35 0.22 -13.26
N ILE A 174 -1.34 -0.69 -13.13
CA ILE A 174 -1.45 -1.64 -12.03
C ILE A 174 -1.00 -2.99 -12.56
N PHE A 175 0.28 -3.31 -12.37
CA PHE A 175 0.67 -4.70 -12.53
C PHE A 175 -0.07 -5.53 -11.49
N ARG A 176 -0.62 -6.67 -11.94
CA ARG A 176 -1.41 -7.61 -11.14
C ARG A 176 -0.82 -7.70 -9.72
N PRO A 177 -1.65 -7.66 -8.66
CA PRO A 177 -1.18 -7.63 -7.28
C PRO A 177 -0.11 -8.69 -7.06
N THR A 178 1.03 -8.26 -6.50
CA THR A 178 2.22 -9.12 -6.40
C THR A 178 2.00 -10.12 -5.30
N PHE A 179 1.90 -11.40 -5.65
CA PHE A 179 1.70 -12.46 -4.68
C PHE A 179 2.96 -13.24 -4.38
N TRP A 180 2.98 -13.77 -3.17
CA TRP A 180 3.68 -14.99 -2.87
C TRP A 180 2.87 -16.14 -3.50
N ASN A 181 3.47 -16.99 -4.32
CA ASN A 181 2.81 -17.99 -5.18
C ASN A 181 1.71 -18.85 -4.50
N ASN A 182 1.79 -19.05 -3.19
CA ASN A 182 0.82 -19.84 -2.43
C ASN A 182 -0.54 -19.13 -2.27
N LYS A 183 -0.55 -17.81 -2.13
CA LYS A 183 -1.77 -17.00 -1.99
C LYS A 183 -2.64 -17.04 -3.25
N VAL A 184 -2.04 -17.08 -4.45
CA VAL A 184 -2.82 -17.14 -5.72
C VAL A 184 -3.69 -18.39 -5.80
N ARG A 185 -3.22 -19.51 -5.23
CA ARG A 185 -3.96 -20.77 -5.22
C ARG A 185 -5.13 -20.73 -4.24
N GLU A 186 -4.89 -20.21 -3.04
CA GLU A 186 -5.95 -19.95 -2.05
C GLU A 186 -7.02 -19.01 -2.62
N MET A 187 -6.59 -17.94 -3.31
CA MET A 187 -7.49 -16.94 -3.90
C MET A 187 -8.40 -17.53 -5.00
N ARG A 188 -7.97 -18.58 -5.71
CA ARG A 188 -8.75 -19.26 -6.76
C ARG A 188 -9.86 -20.14 -6.25
N THR A 189 -9.68 -20.71 -5.06
CA THR A 189 -10.70 -21.51 -4.38
C THR A 189 -11.47 -20.70 -3.36
N ALA A 190 -11.29 -19.38 -3.36
CA ALA A 190 -11.72 -18.53 -2.27
C ALA A 190 -13.22 -18.22 -2.31
N ASP A 191 -13.83 -18.22 -1.14
CA ASP A 191 -15.22 -17.87 -0.90
C ASP A 191 -15.37 -16.37 -0.61
N ARG A 192 -16.57 -15.97 -0.15
CA ARG A 192 -16.89 -14.57 0.20
C ARG A 192 -15.91 -13.97 1.21
N ALA A 193 -15.38 -14.77 2.14
CA ALA A 193 -14.49 -14.29 3.18
C ALA A 193 -13.17 -13.74 2.61
N ALA A 194 -12.71 -14.26 1.47
CA ALA A 194 -11.53 -13.72 0.81
C ALA A 194 -11.81 -12.41 0.05
N TRP A 195 -13.05 -12.14 -0.37
CA TRP A 195 -13.37 -10.86 -1.01
C TRP A 195 -13.42 -9.75 0.04
N ASP A 196 -14.07 -10.03 1.17
CA ASP A 196 -14.16 -9.14 2.33
C ASP A 196 -12.76 -8.81 2.87
N LEU A 197 -11.85 -9.80 2.89
CA LEU A 197 -10.45 -9.64 3.32
C LEU A 197 -9.68 -8.54 2.58
N TYR A 198 -9.95 -8.34 1.29
CA TYR A 198 -9.22 -7.39 0.44
C TYR A 198 -10.07 -6.18 0.03
N GLY A 199 -11.27 -6.03 0.61
CA GLY A 199 -12.15 -4.87 0.40
C GLY A 199 -12.63 -4.74 -1.04
N LEU A 200 -12.74 -5.84 -1.79
CA LEU A 200 -13.20 -5.84 -3.18
C LEU A 200 -14.55 -6.55 -3.32
N SER A 201 -15.40 -6.07 -4.23
CA SER A 201 -16.57 -6.85 -4.64
C SER A 201 -16.15 -8.14 -5.35
N ARG A 202 -17.03 -9.17 -5.35
CA ARG A 202 -16.76 -10.44 -6.06
C ARG A 202 -16.33 -10.24 -7.52
N PRO A 203 -17.01 -9.41 -8.34
CA PRO A 203 -16.59 -9.19 -9.73
C PRO A 203 -15.21 -8.55 -9.84
N GLU A 204 -14.88 -7.62 -8.94
CA GLU A 204 -13.59 -6.95 -8.94
C GLU A 204 -12.46 -7.84 -8.47
N PHE A 205 -12.72 -8.63 -7.42
CA PHE A 205 -11.81 -9.65 -6.93
C PHE A 205 -11.51 -10.66 -8.04
N ALA A 206 -12.54 -11.20 -8.69
CA ALA A 206 -12.37 -12.14 -9.80
C ALA A 206 -11.56 -11.53 -10.95
N TYR A 207 -11.83 -10.26 -11.28
CA TYR A 207 -11.08 -9.57 -12.32
C TYR A 207 -9.61 -9.37 -11.97
N MET A 208 -9.30 -8.93 -10.74
CA MET A 208 -7.93 -8.62 -10.30
C MET A 208 -7.10 -9.88 -10.08
N TYR A 209 -7.72 -10.97 -9.64
CA TYR A 209 -7.03 -12.13 -9.10
C TYR A 209 -7.23 -13.43 -9.88
N LEU A 210 -8.34 -13.58 -10.60
CA LEU A 210 -8.74 -14.87 -11.19
C LEU A 210 -8.69 -14.90 -12.72
N ARG A 211 -8.81 -13.76 -13.39
CA ARG A 211 -8.65 -13.69 -14.85
C ARG A 211 -7.19 -13.96 -15.25
N ARG A 212 -6.95 -15.11 -15.87
CA ARG A 212 -5.71 -15.40 -16.61
C ARG A 212 -5.80 -14.81 -18.00
#